data_AF-A0A3E0IKF5-F1
#
_entry.id   AF-A0A3E0IKF5-F1
#
_cell.length_a   1.000
_cell.length_b   1.000
_cell.length_c   1.000
_cell.angle_alpha   90.00
_cell.angle_beta   90.00
_cell.angle_gamma   90.00
#
_symmetry.space_group_name_H-M   'P 1'
#
loop_
_entity.id
_entity.type
_entity.pdbx_description
1 polymer ?
#
loop_
_entity_poly.entity_id
_entity_poly.type
_entity_poly.pdbx_seq_one_letter_code
_entity_poly.pdbx_strand_id
1 'polypeptide(L)'
;MKNITEIMSLIEGIIEQESFSNLLISVGSPHSKARVKNFESNRYLIHNIEKYLNAYSKNIGKLPEWIKVDIVTNTKSIVFNDLLKEMTQIRRNYIDFGITFDDSFKLSFLPEVINANAFMKPKQKNAKQLIMS
;
A
#
# COMPACT_ATOMS: atom_id res chain seq x y z
N MET A 1 -14.37 -20.59 3.49
CA MET A 1 -13.31 -19.66 3.92
C MET A 1 -12.16 -19.88 2.96
N LYS A 2 -11.59 -18.85 2.31
CA LYS A 2 -10.50 -19.08 1.34
C LYS A 2 -9.29 -19.68 2.06
N ASN A 3 -8.62 -20.64 1.43
CA ASN A 3 -7.33 -21.15 1.91
C ASN A 3 -6.16 -20.32 1.33
N ILE A 4 -4.94 -20.59 1.78
CA ILE A 4 -3.76 -19.82 1.31
C ILE A 4 -3.45 -20.06 -0.17
N THR A 5 -3.70 -21.27 -0.70
CA THR A 5 -3.47 -21.62 -2.11
C THR A 5 -4.40 -20.83 -3.05
N GLU A 6 -5.67 -20.68 -2.69
CA GLU A 6 -6.63 -19.84 -3.42
C GLU A 6 -6.22 -18.36 -3.41
N ILE A 7 -5.64 -17.88 -2.31
CA ILE A 7 -5.13 -16.52 -2.20
C ILE A 7 -3.89 -16.34 -3.11
N MET A 8 -2.95 -17.29 -3.09
CA MET A 8 -1.75 -17.26 -3.93
C MET A 8 -2.10 -17.26 -5.42
N SER A 9 -3.00 -18.15 -5.86
CA SER A 9 -3.45 -18.22 -7.26
C SER A 9 -4.07 -16.90 -7.75
N LEU A 10 -4.80 -16.18 -6.89
CA LEU A 10 -5.35 -14.86 -7.22
C LEU A 10 -4.25 -13.77 -7.30
N ILE A 11 -3.22 -13.85 -6.46
CA ILE A 11 -2.08 -12.91 -6.49
C ILE A 11 -1.21 -13.16 -7.72
N GLU A 12 -0.96 -14.42 -8.07
CA GLU A 12 -0.25 -14.84 -9.29
C GLU A 12 -0.96 -14.33 -10.54
N GLY A 13 -2.27 -14.59 -10.67
CA GLY A 13 -3.07 -14.11 -11.80
C GLY A 13 -3.22 -12.58 -11.90
N ILE A 14 -2.86 -11.82 -10.85
CA ILE A 14 -2.71 -10.35 -10.88
C ILE A 14 -1.29 -9.95 -11.32
N ILE A 15 -0.27 -10.63 -10.80
CA ILE A 15 1.14 -10.44 -11.12
C ILE A 15 1.45 -10.72 -12.59
N GLU A 16 0.76 -11.67 -13.22
CA GLU A 16 0.94 -12.03 -14.63
C GLU A 16 0.43 -10.96 -15.62
N GLN A 17 -0.34 -9.97 -15.17
CA GLN A 17 -0.97 -8.98 -16.06
C GLN A 17 -0.04 -7.81 -16.41
N GLU A 18 0.95 -7.50 -15.56
CA GLU A 18 1.75 -6.29 -15.64
C GLU A 18 3.24 -6.55 -15.39
N SER A 19 4.11 -5.79 -16.04
CA SER A 19 5.54 -5.78 -15.71
C SER A 19 5.81 -4.72 -14.64
N PHE A 20 6.49 -5.10 -13.57
CA PHE A 20 6.77 -4.22 -12.42
C PHE A 20 8.13 -4.48 -11.79
N SER A 21 8.68 -3.46 -11.12
CA SER A 21 9.87 -3.61 -10.27
C SER A 21 9.52 -4.06 -8.86
N ASN A 22 8.38 -3.59 -8.36
CA ASN A 22 7.95 -3.73 -6.97
C ASN A 22 6.44 -3.95 -6.88
N LEU A 23 6.01 -4.66 -5.84
CA LEU A 23 4.62 -4.69 -5.43
C LEU A 23 4.51 -4.59 -3.90
N LEU A 24 3.45 -3.94 -3.42
CA LEU A 24 3.14 -3.85 -2.01
C LEU A 24 1.90 -4.70 -1.71
N ILE A 25 2.01 -5.61 -0.76
CA ILE A 25 0.84 -6.35 -0.24
C ILE A 25 0.45 -5.73 1.09
N SER A 26 -0.80 -5.28 1.17
CA SER A 26 -1.44 -4.85 2.41
C SER A 26 -2.37 -5.95 2.90
N VAL A 27 -2.12 -6.48 4.11
CA VAL A 27 -2.95 -7.50 4.76
C VAL A 27 -3.63 -6.95 6.01
N GLY A 28 -4.93 -7.18 6.12
CA GLY A 28 -5.77 -6.59 7.17
C GLY A 28 -6.87 -7.53 7.69
N SER A 29 -7.45 -7.11 8.80
CA SER A 29 -8.71 -7.65 9.34
C SER A 29 -9.48 -6.50 9.99
N PRO A 30 -10.81 -6.62 10.20
CA PRO A 30 -11.63 -5.54 10.75
C PRO A 30 -11.17 -5.02 12.13
N HIS A 31 -10.41 -5.85 12.87
CA HIS A 31 -9.97 -5.56 14.23
C HIS A 31 -8.47 -5.23 14.33
N SER A 32 -7.75 -5.11 13.20
CA SER A 32 -6.30 -4.87 13.19
C SER A 32 -5.91 -3.90 12.08
N LYS A 33 -5.06 -2.90 12.39
CA LYS A 33 -4.43 -2.06 11.36
C LYS A 33 -3.77 -2.92 10.28
N ALA A 34 -3.96 -2.55 9.02
CA ALA A 34 -3.32 -3.23 7.91
C ALA A 34 -1.79 -3.19 8.05
N ARG A 35 -1.14 -4.30 7.72
CA ARG A 35 0.32 -4.39 7.61
C ARG A 35 0.67 -4.37 6.14
N VAL A 36 1.57 -3.49 5.73
CA VAL A 36 2.04 -3.36 4.35
C VAL A 36 3.43 -3.96 4.23
N LYS A 37 3.71 -4.69 3.14
CA LYS A 37 5.05 -5.23 2.84
C LYS A 37 5.37 -5.07 1.35
N ASN A 38 6.48 -4.40 1.06
CA ASN A 38 7.09 -4.36 -0.26
C ASN A 38 7.78 -5.70 -0.60
N PHE A 39 7.66 -6.11 -1.86
CA PHE A 39 8.40 -7.20 -2.50
C PHE A 39 8.96 -6.73 -3.84
N GLU A 40 10.21 -7.07 -4.11
CA GLU A 40 10.86 -6.84 -5.40
C GLU A 40 10.51 -7.95 -6.39
N SER A 41 10.37 -7.60 -7.67
CA SER A 41 10.17 -8.55 -8.77
C SER A 41 11.44 -9.39 -8.99
N ASN A 42 11.44 -10.59 -8.42
CA ASN A 42 12.55 -11.55 -8.51
C ASN A 42 12.03 -12.99 -8.47
N ARG A 43 12.91 -13.96 -8.78
CA ARG A 43 12.57 -15.39 -8.87
C ARG A 43 12.02 -16.03 -7.58
N TYR A 44 12.10 -15.34 -6.44
CA TYR A 44 11.58 -15.80 -5.16
C TYR A 44 10.30 -15.07 -4.73
N LEU A 45 9.74 -14.20 -5.58
CA LEU A 45 8.59 -13.35 -5.27
C LEU A 45 7.42 -14.13 -4.66
N ILE A 46 6.92 -15.13 -5.39
CA ILE A 46 5.78 -15.96 -4.97
C ILE A 46 6.05 -16.65 -3.63
N HIS A 47 7.21 -17.29 -3.48
CA HIS A 47 7.61 -17.93 -2.22
C HIS A 47 7.68 -16.93 -1.04
N ASN A 48 8.20 -15.72 -1.27
CA ASN A 48 8.30 -14.68 -0.26
C ASN A 48 6.92 -14.14 0.16
N ILE A 49 6.00 -14.01 -0.79
CA ILE A 49 4.59 -13.64 -0.53
C ILE A 49 3.91 -14.74 0.29
N GLU A 50 4.01 -15.99 -0.13
CA GLU A 50 3.42 -17.13 0.58
C GLU A 50 3.96 -17.23 2.02
N LYS A 51 5.27 -17.06 2.20
CA LYS A 51 5.94 -17.00 3.51
C LYS A 51 5.42 -15.85 4.36
N TYR A 52 5.16 -14.69 3.77
CA TYR A 52 4.59 -13.52 4.47
C TYR A 52 3.14 -13.76 4.92
N LEU A 53 2.29 -14.31 4.04
CA LEU A 53 0.90 -14.66 4.37
C LEU A 53 0.83 -15.74 5.45
N ASN A 54 1.67 -16.78 5.35
CA ASN A 54 1.82 -17.79 6.39
C ASN A 54 2.28 -17.19 7.74
N ALA A 55 3.24 -16.26 7.72
CA ALA A 55 3.71 -15.58 8.92
C ALA A 55 2.62 -14.68 9.53
N TYR A 56 1.83 -13.97 8.72
CA TYR A 56 0.66 -13.23 9.19
C TYR A 56 -0.34 -14.17 9.87
N SER A 57 -0.71 -15.27 9.19
CA SER A 57 -1.68 -16.23 9.70
C SER A 57 -1.26 -16.87 11.02
N LYS A 58 0.01 -17.24 11.16
CA LYS A 58 0.56 -17.80 12.41
C LYS A 58 0.53 -16.81 13.58
N ASN A 59 0.72 -15.51 13.31
CA ASN A 59 0.70 -14.48 14.35
C ASN A 59 -0.70 -14.07 14.82
N ILE A 60 -1.72 -14.27 13.98
CA ILE A 60 -3.10 -13.77 14.22
C ILE A 60 -4.10 -14.92 14.44
N GLY A 61 -3.70 -16.16 14.17
CA GLY A 61 -4.53 -17.36 14.32
C GLY A 61 -5.54 -17.59 13.17
N LYS A 62 -5.55 -16.71 12.17
CA LYS A 62 -6.41 -16.77 10.98
C LYS A 62 -5.74 -16.09 9.78
N LEU A 63 -6.16 -16.47 8.58
CA LEU A 63 -5.80 -15.77 7.35
C LEU A 63 -6.30 -14.32 7.36
N PRO A 64 -5.65 -13.40 6.62
CA PRO A 64 -6.17 -12.04 6.46
C PRO A 64 -7.54 -12.05 5.79
N GLU A 65 -8.45 -11.25 6.31
CA GLU A 65 -9.80 -11.09 5.74
C GLU A 65 -9.77 -10.14 4.53
N TRP A 66 -8.84 -9.17 4.55
CA TRP A 66 -8.62 -8.22 3.47
C TRP A 66 -7.18 -8.30 2.99
N ILE A 67 -7.02 -8.38 1.67
CA ILE A 67 -5.72 -8.30 0.98
C ILE A 67 -5.87 -7.27 -0.14
N LYS A 68 -4.95 -6.31 -0.19
CA LYS A 68 -4.77 -5.40 -1.32
C LYS A 68 -3.39 -5.65 -1.92
N VAL A 69 -3.33 -5.69 -3.25
CA VAL A 69 -2.08 -5.76 -4.02
C VAL A 69 -1.94 -4.45 -4.77
N ASP A 70 -0.85 -3.74 -4.52
CA ASP A 70 -0.47 -2.49 -5.19
C ASP A 70 0.75 -2.78 -6.07
N ILE A 71 0.60 -2.69 -7.39
CA ILE A 71 1.69 -2.89 -8.36
C ILE A 71 2.36 -1.56 -8.68
N VAL A 72 3.69 -1.51 -8.61
CA VAL A 72 4.48 -0.35 -9.05
C VAL A 72 4.85 -0.51 -10.52
N THR A 73 3.99 -0.02 -11.41
CA THR A 73 4.18 -0.06 -12.87
C THR A 73 5.25 0.92 -13.36
N ASN A 74 5.37 2.08 -12.70
CA ASN A 74 6.26 3.16 -13.10
C ASN A 74 6.88 3.87 -11.90
N THR A 75 8.11 4.34 -12.05
CA THR A 75 8.80 5.20 -11.07
C THR A 75 9.38 6.42 -11.76
N LYS A 76 9.46 7.55 -11.05
CA LYS A 76 10.03 8.82 -11.51
C LYS A 76 10.86 9.41 -10.38
N SER A 77 12.16 9.56 -10.60
CA SER A 77 13.00 10.32 -9.67
C SER A 77 12.69 11.82 -9.83
N ILE A 78 12.51 12.52 -8.71
CA ILE A 78 12.19 13.94 -8.65
C ILE A 78 12.85 14.59 -7.43
N VAL A 79 13.38 15.80 -7.59
CA VAL A 79 13.95 16.55 -6.46
C VAL A 79 12.84 17.11 -5.58
N PHE A 80 13.09 17.14 -4.26
CA PHE A 80 12.09 17.54 -3.25
C PHE A 80 11.41 18.89 -3.55
N ASN A 81 12.16 19.87 -4.03
CA ASN A 81 11.63 21.21 -4.33
C ASN A 81 10.63 21.22 -5.50
N ASP A 82 10.74 20.30 -6.46
CA ASP A 82 9.82 20.21 -7.58
C ASP A 82 8.59 19.36 -7.23
N LEU A 83 8.78 18.27 -6.48
CA LEU A 83 7.68 17.54 -5.84
C LEU A 83 6.83 18.47 -4.94
N LEU A 84 7.46 19.37 -4.18
CA LEU A 84 6.75 20.35 -3.35
C LEU A 84 5.89 21.30 -4.20
N LYS A 85 6.39 21.79 -5.34
CA LYS A 85 5.61 22.62 -6.28
C LYS A 85 4.43 21.83 -6.84
N GLU A 86 4.66 20.62 -7.35
CA GLU A 86 3.63 19.73 -7.90
C GLU A 86 2.52 19.48 -6.87
N MET A 87 2.90 19.14 -5.64
CA MET A 87 1.99 18.93 -4.50
C MET A 87 1.21 20.19 -4.06
N THR A 88 1.67 21.40 -4.38
CA THR A 88 0.88 22.63 -4.14
C THR A 88 -0.13 22.93 -5.24
N GLN A 89 0.05 22.37 -6.44
CA GLN A 89 -0.86 22.53 -7.58
C GLN A 89 -1.97 21.46 -7.61
N ILE A 90 -1.69 20.25 -7.08
CA ILE A 90 -2.67 19.17 -6.97
C ILE A 90 -3.84 19.56 -6.04
N ARG A 91 -5.07 19.24 -6.47
CA ARG A 91 -6.27 19.37 -5.64
C ARG A 91 -6.24 18.34 -4.51
N ARG A 92 -6.60 18.73 -3.29
CA ARG A 92 -6.87 17.83 -2.16
C ARG A 92 -5.73 16.82 -1.86
N ASN A 93 -5.95 15.51 -1.68
CA ASN A 93 -7.10 14.61 -1.93
C ASN A 93 -7.32 14.07 -3.37
N TYR A 94 -6.47 14.41 -4.34
CA TYR A 94 -6.40 13.78 -5.67
C TYR A 94 -4.96 13.35 -6.03
N ILE A 95 -4.19 12.90 -5.05
CA ILE A 95 -2.88 12.28 -5.31
C ILE A 95 -3.13 10.82 -5.67
N ASP A 96 -2.70 10.40 -6.86
CA ASP A 96 -2.86 9.05 -7.42
C ASP A 96 -1.55 8.23 -7.39
N PHE A 97 -0.42 8.87 -7.08
CA PHE A 97 0.89 8.24 -6.94
C PHE A 97 1.35 8.05 -5.48
N GLY A 98 2.14 7.00 -5.24
CA GLY A 98 2.86 6.82 -3.99
C GLY A 98 4.18 7.58 -3.98
N ILE A 99 4.73 7.85 -2.79
CA ILE A 99 6.05 8.49 -2.63
C ILE A 99 6.96 7.52 -1.86
N THR A 100 8.16 7.25 -2.39
CA THR A 100 9.23 6.55 -1.67
C THR A 100 10.42 7.49 -1.45
N PHE A 101 11.10 7.33 -0.31
CA PHE A 101 12.30 8.09 0.06
C PHE A 101 13.60 7.30 -0.15
N ASP A 102 13.49 6.02 -0.52
CA ASP A 102 14.61 5.14 -0.85
C ASP A 102 14.25 4.17 -1.97
N ASP A 103 15.26 3.75 -2.73
CA ASP A 103 15.12 2.84 -3.89
C ASP A 103 14.67 1.43 -3.48
N SER A 104 14.83 1.04 -2.22
CA SER A 104 14.38 -0.26 -1.69
C SER A 104 12.94 -0.25 -1.14
N PHE A 105 12.23 0.86 -1.30
CA PHE A 105 10.84 1.06 -0.83
C PHE A 105 10.64 0.66 0.65
N LYS A 106 11.60 1.03 1.52
CA LYS A 106 11.50 0.82 2.97
C LYS A 106 10.71 1.93 3.65
N LEU A 107 10.89 3.17 3.20
CA LEU A 107 10.14 4.34 3.61
C LEU A 107 9.28 4.83 2.44
N SER A 108 8.13 4.19 2.26
CA SER A 108 7.17 4.51 1.20
C SER A 108 5.77 4.76 1.75
N PHE A 109 5.04 5.67 1.11
CA PHE A 109 3.69 6.06 1.46
C PHE A 109 2.76 5.85 0.27
N LEU A 110 1.69 5.09 0.48
CA LEU A 110 0.64 4.86 -0.51
C LEU A 110 -0.19 6.14 -0.75
N PRO A 111 -0.80 6.32 -1.94
CA PRO A 111 -1.61 7.50 -2.26
C PRO A 111 -2.69 7.79 -1.21
N GLU A 112 -3.35 6.77 -0.67
CA GLU A 112 -4.40 6.91 0.34
C GLU A 112 -3.86 7.46 1.67
N VAL A 113 -2.63 7.09 2.05
CA VAL A 113 -1.98 7.61 3.27
C VAL A 113 -1.64 9.09 3.09
N ILE A 114 -1.18 9.48 1.91
CA ILE A 114 -0.86 10.88 1.59
C ILE A 114 -2.14 11.71 1.55
N ASN A 115 -3.18 11.24 0.85
CA ASN A 115 -4.48 11.89 0.75
C ASN A 115 -5.17 12.04 2.11
N ALA A 116 -5.15 11.01 2.97
CA ALA A 116 -5.73 11.08 4.31
C ALA A 116 -5.06 12.17 5.16
N ASN A 117 -3.72 12.26 5.15
CA ASN A 117 -2.97 13.32 5.84
C ASN A 117 -3.18 14.72 5.22
N ALA A 118 -3.43 14.80 3.91
CA ALA A 118 -3.77 16.05 3.24
C ALA A 118 -5.19 16.55 3.60
N PHE A 119 -6.14 15.62 3.73
CA PHE A 119 -7.56 15.88 4.02
C PHE A 119 -7.83 16.15 5.51
N MET A 120 -7.24 15.38 6.42
CA MET A 120 -7.45 15.47 7.88
C MET A 120 -6.72 16.65 8.55
N LYS A 121 -6.82 17.86 7.99
CA LYS A 121 -6.24 19.07 8.57
C LYS A 121 -7.30 19.86 9.36
N PRO A 122 -7.13 20.08 10.68
CA PRO A 122 -8.10 20.83 11.47
C PRO A 122 -8.16 22.29 11.00
N LYS A 123 -9.34 22.73 10.55
CA LYS A 123 -9.53 24.08 9.98
C LYS A 123 -9.39 25.21 11.02
N GLN A 124 -9.50 24.86 12.31
CA GLN A 124 -9.19 25.67 13.49
C GLN A 124 -8.70 24.71 14.60
N LYS A 125 -7.99 25.18 15.62
CA LYS A 125 -7.58 24.33 16.77
C LYS A 125 -8.75 23.63 17.48
N ASN A 126 -9.96 24.17 17.36
CA ASN A 126 -11.21 23.63 17.92
C ASN A 126 -12.17 23.17 16.81
N ALA A 127 -11.69 22.37 15.84
CA ALA A 127 -12.50 21.89 14.74
C ALA A 127 -13.72 21.08 15.25
N LYS A 128 -14.93 21.44 14.79
CA LYS A 128 -16.19 20.79 15.17
C LYS A 128 -16.26 19.35 14.63
N GLN A 129 -17.13 18.55 15.25
CA GLN A 129 -17.37 17.14 14.96
C GLN A 129 -17.43 16.83 13.46
N LEU A 130 -16.80 15.73 13.07
CA LEU A 130 -16.92 15.11 11.75
C LEU A 130 -18.06 14.09 11.79
N ILE A 131 -18.86 14.02 10.73
CA ILE A 131 -19.82 12.94 10.52
C ILE A 131 -19.09 11.86 9.69
N MET A 132 -19.08 10.63 10.21
CA MET A 132 -18.68 9.44 9.45
C MET A 132 -19.94 8.72 8.98
N SER A 133 -19.94 8.26 7.73
CA SER A 133 -21.03 7.55 7.05
C SER A 133 -20.45 6.37 6.28
#